data_AF-A0A7J4UQI1-F1
#
_entry.id   AF-A0A7J4UQI1-F1
#
_cell.length_a   1.000
_cell.length_b   1.000
_cell.length_c   1.000
_cell.angle_alpha   90.00
_cell.angle_beta   90.00
_cell.angle_gamma   90.00
#
_symmetry.space_group_name_H-M   'P 1'
#
loop_
_entity.id
_entity.type
_entity.pdbx_description
1 polymer ?
#
loop_
_entity_poly.entity_id
_entity_poly.type
_entity_poly.pdbx_seq_one_letter_code
_entity_poly.pdbx_strand_id
1 'polypeptide(L)'
;MKSYFLKIVTSLTFILLMVGVYTKEVGADLTCGMKWPMCDGAIYGLFPANLPSAIEWSHRFLALVVGILILVALYKSWEIHGSKSRITKAVLLAVLLLPMQVILGALTVVKFELFSRGDRILFEPLISVSHNAIGVVILVSLFAAMLWEREL
;
A
#
# COMPACT_ATOMS: atom_id res chain seq x y z
N MET A 1 -11.76 23.05 0.49
CA MET A 1 -10.74 21.97 0.60
C MET A 1 -10.44 21.34 -0.76
N LYS A 2 -10.17 22.12 -1.82
CA LYS A 2 -10.50 21.74 -3.21
C LYS A 2 -9.34 21.31 -4.15
N SER A 3 -8.10 21.18 -3.67
CA SER A 3 -7.02 20.57 -4.51
C SER A 3 -5.86 19.96 -3.73
N TYR A 4 -5.61 20.45 -2.51
CA TYR A 4 -4.45 20.02 -1.74
C TYR A 4 -4.57 18.61 -1.17
N PHE A 5 -5.79 18.15 -0.86
CA PHE A 5 -5.96 16.84 -0.22
C PHE A 5 -5.61 15.70 -1.17
N LEU A 6 -6.18 15.63 -2.38
CA LEU A 6 -5.81 14.61 -3.37
C LEU A 6 -4.35 14.70 -3.78
N LYS A 7 -3.75 15.90 -3.83
CA LYS A 7 -2.31 16.08 -4.03
C LYS A 7 -1.51 15.41 -2.91
N ILE A 8 -1.82 15.69 -1.65
CA ILE A 8 -1.15 15.10 -0.48
C ILE A 8 -1.28 13.58 -0.49
N VAL A 9 -2.49 13.05 -0.69
CA VAL A 9 -2.71 11.60 -0.73
C VAL A 9 -1.93 10.95 -1.87
N THR A 10 -1.98 11.52 -3.08
CA THR A 10 -1.22 11.02 -4.24
C THR A 10 0.29 11.03 -3.98
N SER A 11 0.81 12.13 -3.42
CA SER A 11 2.24 12.25 -3.09
C SER A 11 2.67 11.25 -2.01
N LEU A 12 1.86 11.06 -0.96
CA LEU A 12 2.15 10.07 0.08
C LEU A 12 2.07 8.63 -0.46
N THR A 13 1.13 8.33 -1.35
CA THR A 13 1.07 7.02 -2.03
C THR A 13 2.30 6.78 -2.89
N PHE A 14 2.81 7.80 -3.59
CA PHE A 14 4.07 7.68 -4.34
C PHE A 14 5.27 7.44 -3.42
N ILE A 15 5.36 8.18 -2.31
CA ILE A 15 6.42 7.96 -1.30
C ILE A 15 6.31 6.55 -0.73
N LEU A 16 5.11 6.08 -0.40
CA LEU A 16 4.89 4.72 0.10
C LEU A 16 5.37 3.65 -0.89
N LEU A 17 5.10 3.82 -2.19
CA LEU A 17 5.61 2.94 -3.23
C LEU A 17 7.14 2.90 -3.23
N MET A 18 7.80 4.07 -3.16
CA MET A 18 9.26 4.15 -3.10
C MET A 18 9.83 3.49 -1.83
N VAL A 19 9.19 3.69 -0.68
CA VAL A 19 9.57 3.05 0.59
C VAL A 19 9.42 1.52 0.49
N GLY A 20 8.38 1.03 -0.19
CA GLY A 20 8.19 -0.40 -0.43
C GLY A 20 9.29 -1.01 -1.31
N VAL A 21 9.64 -0.33 -2.41
CA VAL A 21 10.77 -0.72 -3.26
C VAL A 21 12.07 -0.72 -2.45
N TYR A 22 12.35 0.36 -1.72
CA TYR A 22 13.53 0.47 -0.88
C TYR A 22 13.63 -0.67 0.14
N THR A 23 12.54 -0.99 0.84
CA THR A 23 12.48 -2.09 1.83
C THR A 23 12.93 -3.42 1.22
N LYS A 24 12.50 -3.70 0.00
CA LYS A 24 12.90 -4.91 -0.74
C LYS A 24 14.36 -4.85 -1.18
N GLU A 25 14.81 -3.74 -1.75
CA GLU A 25 16.18 -3.59 -2.25
C GLU A 25 17.24 -3.72 -1.14
N VAL A 26 16.93 -3.27 0.07
CA VAL A 26 17.83 -3.45 1.23
C VAL A 26 17.67 -4.79 1.94
N GLY A 27 16.83 -5.69 1.42
CA GLY A 27 16.59 -7.03 1.99
C GLY A 27 15.89 -7.00 3.36
N ALA A 28 15.10 -5.96 3.63
CA ALA A 28 14.39 -5.81 4.91
C ALA A 28 12.98 -6.45 4.89
N ASP A 29 12.52 -7.02 3.78
CA ASP A 29 11.15 -7.48 3.55
C ASP A 29 10.69 -8.71 4.37
N LEU A 30 11.60 -9.32 5.13
CA LEU A 30 11.33 -10.49 5.98
C LEU A 30 11.89 -10.33 7.41
N THR A 31 12.28 -9.11 7.78
CA THR A 31 13.00 -8.84 9.02
C THR A 31 12.09 -8.82 10.24
N CYS A 32 10.79 -8.59 10.06
CA CYS A 32 9.74 -8.78 11.07
C CYS A 32 9.46 -10.26 11.43
N GLY A 33 10.36 -11.19 11.08
CA GLY A 33 10.28 -12.60 11.46
C GLY A 33 9.14 -13.36 10.78
N MET A 34 8.84 -13.01 9.52
CA MET A 34 7.72 -13.58 8.73
C MET A 34 6.34 -13.43 9.38
N LYS A 35 6.19 -12.51 10.34
CA LYS A 35 4.92 -12.22 10.99
C LYS A 35 4.19 -11.10 10.26
N TRP A 36 2.88 -11.22 10.19
CA TRP A 36 1.98 -10.18 9.75
C TRP A 36 0.63 -10.37 10.46
N PRO A 37 -0.04 -9.34 11.00
CA PRO A 37 0.32 -7.91 10.94
C PRO A 37 1.39 -7.48 11.95
N MET A 38 1.73 -8.35 12.90
CA MET A 38 2.78 -8.12 13.90
C MET A 38 4.18 -8.19 13.28
N CYS A 39 5.18 -7.74 14.02
CA CYS A 39 6.62 -7.80 13.79
C CYS A 39 7.32 -8.66 14.87
N ASP A 40 8.56 -8.34 15.24
CA ASP A 40 9.48 -9.21 16.01
C ASP A 40 9.86 -8.70 17.41
N GLY A 41 9.40 -7.52 17.83
CA GLY A 41 9.88 -6.81 19.03
C GLY A 41 8.84 -6.54 20.11
N ALA A 42 8.90 -5.33 20.69
CA ALA A 42 8.18 -4.97 21.91
C ALA A 42 6.65 -5.01 21.74
N ILE A 43 5.94 -5.14 22.87
CA ILE A 43 4.47 -5.23 22.95
C ILE A 43 3.96 -6.42 22.12
N TYR A 44 4.27 -7.64 22.57
CA TYR A 44 3.85 -8.90 21.94
C TYR A 44 4.21 -9.02 20.44
N GLY A 45 5.34 -8.43 20.02
CA GLY A 45 5.76 -8.42 18.63
C GLY A 45 5.15 -7.27 17.82
N LEU A 46 4.46 -6.29 18.40
CA LEU A 46 3.84 -5.21 17.60
C LEU A 46 4.88 -4.26 16.97
N PHE A 47 5.99 -4.02 17.65
CA PHE A 47 7.05 -3.09 17.25
C PHE A 47 8.31 -3.82 16.74
N PRO A 48 9.19 -3.15 15.99
CA PRO A 48 10.44 -3.74 15.51
C PRO A 48 11.45 -3.95 16.65
N ALA A 49 12.21 -5.05 16.59
CA ALA A 49 13.27 -5.35 17.56
C ALA A 49 14.63 -4.72 17.21
N ASN A 50 14.87 -4.43 15.93
CA ASN A 50 16.14 -3.93 15.41
C ASN A 50 15.93 -3.01 14.20
N LEU A 51 17.01 -2.39 13.71
CA LEU A 51 16.95 -1.40 12.64
C LEU A 51 16.42 -1.98 11.31
N PRO A 52 16.86 -3.15 10.81
CA PRO A 52 16.23 -3.80 9.66
C PRO A 52 14.70 -3.99 9.82
N SER A 53 14.24 -4.55 10.94
CA SER A 53 12.81 -4.71 11.23
C SER A 53 12.06 -3.37 11.27
N ALA A 54 12.74 -2.29 11.68
CA ALA A 54 12.16 -0.95 11.70
C ALA A 54 11.88 -0.40 10.29
N ILE A 55 12.66 -0.79 9.27
CA ILE A 55 12.42 -0.40 7.87
C ILE A 55 11.11 -1.03 7.39
N GLU A 56 10.96 -2.34 7.57
CA GLU A 56 9.76 -3.08 7.18
C GLU A 56 8.51 -2.57 7.94
N TRP A 57 8.64 -2.40 9.26
CA TRP A 57 7.57 -1.87 10.10
C TRP A 57 7.15 -0.46 9.68
N SER A 58 8.10 0.41 9.34
CA SER A 58 7.81 1.78 8.89
C SER A 58 7.04 1.79 7.57
N HIS A 59 7.38 0.90 6.63
CA HIS A 59 6.60 0.71 5.40
C HIS A 59 5.15 0.31 5.71
N ARG A 60 4.95 -0.68 6.60
CA ARG A 60 3.60 -1.15 7.01
C ARG A 60 2.80 -0.06 7.71
N PHE A 61 3.42 0.70 8.60
CA PHE A 61 2.78 1.81 9.31
C PHE A 61 2.36 2.91 8.33
N LEU A 62 3.24 3.30 7.41
CA LEU A 62 2.91 4.28 6.37
C LEU A 62 1.78 3.76 5.46
N ALA A 63 1.78 2.47 5.13
CA ALA A 63 0.70 1.85 4.35
C ALA A 63 -0.66 1.94 5.05
N LEU A 64 -0.71 1.74 6.38
CA LEU A 64 -1.93 1.92 7.17
C LEU A 64 -2.44 3.37 7.10
N VAL A 65 -1.55 4.34 7.35
CA VAL A 65 -1.90 5.78 7.33
C VAL A 65 -2.41 6.19 5.94
N VAL A 66 -1.69 5.83 4.88
CA VAL A 66 -2.08 6.14 3.50
C VAL A 66 -3.39 5.43 3.11
N GLY A 67 -3.58 4.18 3.52
CA GLY A 67 -4.83 3.44 3.30
C GLY A 67 -6.04 4.17 3.89
N ILE A 68 -5.94 4.65 5.13
CA ILE A 68 -6.99 5.46 5.78
C ILE A 68 -7.23 6.76 5.00
N LEU A 69 -6.16 7.46 4.58
CA LEU A 69 -6.28 8.70 3.81
C LEU A 69 -6.97 8.49 2.46
N ILE A 70 -6.76 7.35 1.79
CA ILE A 70 -7.46 6.99 0.54
C ILE A 70 -8.96 6.76 0.81
N LEU A 71 -9.34 6.14 1.93
CA LEU A 71 -10.76 6.01 2.32
C LEU A 71 -11.40 7.39 2.57
N VAL A 72 -10.69 8.27 3.27
CA VAL A 72 -11.14 9.66 3.48
C VAL A 72 -11.23 10.42 2.16
N ALA A 73 -10.33 10.14 1.20
CA ALA A 73 -10.41 10.72 -0.14
C ALA A 73 -11.69 10.30 -0.87
N LEU A 74 -12.07 9.03 -0.79
CA LEU A 74 -13.32 8.56 -1.38
C LEU A 74 -14.54 9.27 -0.78
N TYR A 75 -14.59 9.37 0.55
CA TYR A 75 -15.67 10.07 1.25
C TYR A 75 -15.78 11.54 0.78
N LYS A 76 -14.67 12.27 0.77
CA LYS A 76 -14.64 13.68 0.34
C LYS A 76 -14.97 13.84 -1.14
N SER A 77 -14.45 12.96 -2.01
CA SER A 77 -14.76 13.01 -3.44
C SER A 77 -16.24 12.75 -3.70
N TRP A 78 -16.87 11.84 -2.96
CA TRP A 78 -18.30 11.62 -3.04
C TRP A 78 -19.08 12.86 -2.57
N GLU A 79 -18.75 13.41 -1.40
CA GLU A 79 -19.43 14.59 -0.86
C GLU A 79 -19.35 15.80 -1.80
N ILE A 80 -18.18 16.06 -2.41
CA ILE A 80 -17.94 17.25 -3.22
C ILE A 80 -18.38 17.08 -4.68
N HIS A 81 -18.12 15.92 -5.30
CA HIS A 81 -18.32 15.71 -6.74
C HIS A 81 -19.47 14.73 -7.07
N GLY A 82 -20.04 14.06 -6.07
CA GLY A 82 -21.07 13.04 -6.24
C GLY A 82 -20.54 11.70 -6.75
N SER A 83 -21.38 10.67 -6.67
CA SER A 83 -21.02 9.28 -7.02
C SER A 83 -20.79 9.05 -8.52
N LYS A 84 -21.39 9.87 -9.39
CA LYS A 84 -21.28 9.74 -10.85
C LYS A 84 -20.01 10.39 -11.42
N SER A 85 -19.31 11.22 -10.65
CA SER A 85 -18.10 11.92 -11.09
C SER A 85 -16.97 10.96 -11.43
N ARG A 86 -16.22 11.28 -12.50
CA ARG A 86 -14.99 10.57 -12.89
C ARG A 86 -13.93 10.60 -11.77
N ILE A 87 -13.86 11.69 -10.99
CA ILE A 87 -12.96 11.82 -9.83
C ILE A 87 -13.30 10.75 -8.79
N THR A 88 -14.56 10.70 -8.36
CA THR A 88 -15.05 9.73 -7.37
C THR A 88 -14.86 8.29 -7.82
N LYS A 89 -15.11 7.99 -9.11
CA LYS A 89 -14.90 6.65 -9.66
C LYS A 89 -13.43 6.22 -9.66
N ALA A 90 -12.50 7.13 -9.96
CA ALA A 90 -11.08 6.82 -9.91
C ALA A 90 -10.59 6.58 -8.47
N VAL A 91 -11.04 7.39 -7.51
CA VAL A 91 -10.73 7.14 -6.08
C VAL A 91 -11.39 5.85 -5.58
N LEU A 92 -12.61 5.53 -6.05
CA LEU A 92 -13.29 4.28 -5.74
C LEU A 92 -12.50 3.07 -6.23
N LEU A 93 -11.96 3.11 -7.46
CA LEU A 93 -11.08 2.05 -7.96
C LEU A 93 -9.86 1.83 -7.05
N ALA A 94 -9.21 2.92 -6.60
CA ALA A 94 -8.10 2.84 -5.65
C ALA A 94 -8.54 2.14 -4.35
N VAL A 95 -9.69 2.50 -3.78
CA VAL A 95 -10.25 1.86 -2.57
C VAL A 95 -10.55 0.38 -2.78
N LEU A 96 -11.14 0.01 -3.92
CA LEU A 96 -11.46 -1.39 -4.23
C LEU A 96 -10.22 -2.27 -4.39
N LEU A 97 -9.09 -1.68 -4.79
CA LEU A 97 -7.80 -2.37 -4.92
C LEU A 97 -7.03 -2.49 -3.60
N LEU A 98 -7.32 -1.66 -2.59
CA LEU A 98 -6.63 -1.71 -1.29
C LEU A 98 -6.67 -3.08 -0.61
N PRO A 99 -7.80 -3.82 -0.55
CA PRO A 99 -7.81 -5.16 0.04
C PRO A 99 -6.85 -6.11 -0.68
N MET A 100 -6.82 -6.07 -2.02
CA MET A 100 -5.89 -6.88 -2.80
C MET A 100 -4.43 -6.49 -2.54
N GLN A 101 -4.15 -5.19 -2.41
CA GLN A 101 -2.83 -4.68 -2.06
C GLN A 101 -2.36 -5.19 -0.69
N VAL A 102 -3.23 -5.14 0.32
CA VAL A 102 -2.93 -5.61 1.68
C VAL A 102 -2.70 -7.12 1.70
N ILE A 103 -3.54 -7.90 1.02
CA ILE A 103 -3.41 -9.36 0.95
C ILE A 103 -2.09 -9.74 0.26
N LEU A 104 -1.79 -9.15 -0.90
CA LEU A 104 -0.54 -9.45 -1.60
C LEU A 104 0.70 -9.01 -0.80
N GLY A 105 0.63 -7.89 -0.08
CA GLY A 105 1.71 -7.43 0.79
C GLY A 105 1.91 -8.31 2.02
N ALA A 106 0.83 -8.87 2.58
CA ALA A 106 0.94 -9.90 3.62
C ALA A 106 1.59 -11.17 3.06
N LEU A 107 1.16 -11.61 1.87
CA LEU A 107 1.71 -12.80 1.20
C LEU A 107 3.18 -12.65 0.85
N THR A 108 3.71 -11.46 0.56
CA THR A 108 5.17 -11.30 0.38
C THR A 108 5.98 -11.65 1.63
N VAL A 109 5.37 -11.58 2.81
CA VAL A 109 5.98 -11.87 4.10
C VAL A 109 5.75 -13.33 4.54
N VAL A 110 4.48 -13.79 4.50
CA VAL A 110 4.10 -15.11 5.06
C VAL A 110 4.27 -16.29 4.07
N LYS A 111 4.70 -16.03 2.83
CA LYS A 111 4.87 -17.03 1.75
C LYS A 111 5.64 -18.29 2.16
N PHE A 112 6.61 -18.18 3.07
CA PHE A 112 7.45 -19.31 3.49
C PHE A 112 6.68 -20.39 4.25
N GLU A 113 5.58 -20.02 4.91
CA GLU A 113 4.70 -20.94 5.64
C GLU A 113 3.64 -21.59 4.74
N LEU A 114 3.31 -20.95 3.61
CA LEU A 114 2.17 -21.31 2.77
C LEU A 114 2.55 -22.21 1.57
N PHE A 115 3.78 -22.11 1.05
CA PHE A 115 4.16 -22.78 -0.21
C PHE A 115 5.29 -23.82 -0.05
N SER A 116 5.14 -24.95 -0.74
CA SER A 116 6.14 -26.00 -0.81
C SER A 116 7.39 -25.56 -1.57
N ARG A 117 8.52 -26.24 -1.33
CA ARG A 117 9.85 -25.83 -1.86
C ARG A 117 9.91 -25.75 -3.39
N GLY A 118 9.14 -26.57 -4.10
CA GLY A 118 9.07 -26.56 -5.57
C GLY A 118 8.29 -25.37 -6.15
N ASP A 119 7.29 -24.86 -5.42
CA ASP A 119 6.40 -23.80 -5.91
C ASP A 119 7.03 -22.41 -5.80
N ARG A 120 7.96 -22.22 -4.86
CA ARG A 120 8.56 -20.91 -4.54
C ARG A 120 9.20 -20.18 -5.73
N ILE A 121 9.80 -20.91 -6.67
CA ILE A 121 10.50 -20.32 -7.83
C ILE A 121 9.55 -19.44 -8.68
N LEU A 122 8.28 -19.82 -8.77
CA LEU A 122 7.30 -19.11 -9.59
C LEU A 122 6.43 -18.14 -8.78
N PHE A 123 6.01 -18.54 -7.58
CA PHE A 123 5.06 -17.74 -6.79
C PHE A 123 5.69 -16.50 -6.15
N GLU A 124 6.96 -16.55 -5.74
CA GLU A 124 7.64 -15.39 -5.12
C GLU A 124 7.70 -14.15 -6.01
N PRO A 125 8.25 -14.22 -7.24
CA PRO A 125 8.26 -13.07 -8.13
C PRO A 125 6.85 -12.67 -8.55
N LEU A 126 5.92 -13.62 -8.73
CA LEU A 126 4.55 -13.33 -9.13
C LEU A 126 3.80 -12.50 -8.08
N ILE A 127 3.87 -12.88 -6.80
CA ILE A 127 3.22 -12.13 -5.71
C ILE A 127 3.82 -10.72 -5.61
N SER A 128 5.16 -10.62 -5.66
CA SER A 128 5.83 -9.32 -5.54
C SER A 128 5.54 -8.39 -6.74
N VAL A 129 5.56 -8.91 -7.96
CA VAL A 129 5.21 -8.15 -9.17
C VAL A 129 3.74 -7.72 -9.14
N SER A 130 2.84 -8.62 -8.74
CA SER A 130 1.41 -8.32 -8.62
C SER A 130 1.15 -7.23 -7.56
N HIS A 131 1.83 -7.32 -6.41
CA HIS A 131 1.74 -6.32 -5.34
C HIS A 131 2.19 -4.93 -5.83
N ASN A 132 3.30 -4.86 -6.58
CA ASN A 132 3.78 -3.59 -7.11
C ASN A 132 2.84 -3.05 -8.22
N ALA A 133 2.43 -3.92 -9.16
CA ALA A 133 1.53 -3.54 -10.25
C ALA A 133 0.22 -2.94 -9.74
N ILE A 134 -0.40 -3.54 -8.72
CA ILE A 134 -1.62 -3.00 -8.12
C ILE A 134 -1.36 -1.68 -7.39
N GLY A 135 -0.24 -1.55 -6.69
CA GLY A 135 0.19 -0.28 -6.11
C GLY A 135 0.31 0.83 -7.16
N VAL A 136 0.87 0.53 -8.33
CA VAL A 136 0.94 1.47 -9.46
C VAL A 136 -0.44 1.82 -10.00
N VAL A 137 -1.35 0.85 -10.13
CA VAL A 137 -2.74 1.13 -10.57
C VAL A 137 -3.46 2.04 -9.57
N ILE A 138 -3.28 1.81 -8.26
CA ILE A 138 -3.80 2.69 -7.20
C ILE A 138 -3.24 4.11 -7.38
N LEU A 139 -1.92 4.26 -7.54
CA LEU A 139 -1.28 5.55 -7.72
C LEU A 139 -1.79 6.28 -8.97
N VAL A 140 -1.87 5.59 -10.10
CA VAL A 140 -2.36 6.17 -11.37
C VAL A 140 -3.81 6.59 -11.25
N SER A 141 -4.64 5.82 -10.55
CA SER A 141 -6.04 6.18 -10.27
C SER A 141 -6.15 7.47 -9.45
N LEU A 142 -5.35 7.59 -8.38
CA LEU A 142 -5.31 8.80 -7.54
C LEU A 142 -4.75 10.01 -8.30
N PHE A 143 -3.71 9.81 -9.11
CA PHE A 143 -3.13 10.85 -9.95
C PHE A 143 -4.12 11.35 -11.00
N ALA A 144 -4.87 10.46 -11.65
CA ALA A 144 -5.94 10.85 -12.57
C ALA A 144 -7.05 11.65 -11.87
N ALA A 145 -7.49 11.21 -10.69
CA ALA A 145 -8.45 11.95 -9.88
C ALA A 145 -7.94 13.36 -9.52
N MET A 146 -6.67 13.48 -9.13
CA MET A 146 -6.01 14.75 -8.83
C MET A 146 -5.94 15.67 -10.06
N LEU A 147 -5.64 15.13 -11.25
CA LEU A 147 -5.58 15.94 -12.49
C LEU A 147 -6.97 16.44 -12.88
N TRP A 148 -7.99 15.58 -12.85
CA TRP A 148 -9.36 15.98 -13.15
C TRP A 148 -9.93 16.98 -12.14
N GLU A 149 -9.52 16.93 -10.88
CA GLU A 149 -9.89 17.95 -9.89
C GLU A 149 -9.28 19.33 -10.23
N ARG A 150 -8.12 19.39 -10.90
CA ARG A 150 -7.51 20.66 -11.34
C ARG A 150 -8.20 21.30 -12.54
N GLU A 151 -8.98 20.53 -13.29
CA GLU A 151 -9.72 21.01 -14.47
C GLU A 151 -11.08 21.65 -14.11
N LEU A 152 -11.53 21.52 -12.86
CA LEU A 152 -12.80 22.05 -12.34
C LEU A 152 -12.63 23.41 -11.65
#